data_AF-A0A820GPA5-F1
#
_entry.id   AF-A0A820GPA5-F1
#
_cell.length_a   1.000
_cell.length_b   1.000
_cell.length_c   1.000
_cell.angle_alpha   90.00
_cell.angle_beta   90.00
_cell.angle_gamma   90.00
#
_symmetry.space_group_name_H-M   'P 1'
#
loop_
_entity.id
_entity.type
_entity.pdbx_description
1 polymer ?
#
loop_
_entity_poly.entity_id
_entity_poly.type
_entity_poly.pdbx_seq_one_letter_code
_entity_poly.pdbx_strand_id
1 'polypeptide(L)'
;CLCPFGAWLFGLVDHFSLILSCICSTSIMLNLYILFLIIQQIILIKNSQTWYEYIKNIHIYQIGKNFQSNLQLVFGKRWYLILFNPLISSQPYGDGMSYDINIMETNPISTKRI
;
A
#
# COMPACT_ATOMS: atom_id res chain seq x y z
N CYS A 1 -18.62 17.41 5.43
CA CYS A 1 -19.93 17.62 4.77
C CYS A 1 -20.95 18.43 5.58
N LEU A 2 -20.95 18.40 6.93
CA LEU A 2 -21.97 19.13 7.71
C LEU A 2 -21.73 20.65 7.80
N CYS A 3 -20.46 21.10 7.76
CA CYS A 3 -20.11 22.53 7.83
C CYS A 3 -20.78 23.42 6.75
N PRO A 4 -20.79 23.07 5.45
CA PRO A 4 -21.46 23.88 4.43
C PRO A 4 -22.99 23.87 4.58
N PHE A 5 -23.57 22.79 5.10
CA PHE A 5 -25.00 22.74 5.45
C PHE A 5 -25.34 23.68 6.61
N GLY A 6 -24.49 23.74 7.64
CA GLY A 6 -24.64 24.69 8.74
C GLY A 6 -24.57 26.13 8.27
N ALA A 7 -23.59 26.46 7.42
CA ALA A 7 -23.42 27.82 6.88
C ALA A 7 -24.63 28.29 6.04
N TRP A 8 -25.25 27.39 5.29
CA TRP A 8 -26.49 27.68 4.56
C TRP A 8 -27.70 27.89 5.49
N LEU A 9 -27.83 27.09 6.56
CA LEU A 9 -28.94 27.20 7.51
C LEU A 9 -28.92 28.54 8.28
N PHE A 10 -27.74 29.10 8.52
CA PHE A 10 -27.57 30.45 9.08
C PHE A 10 -27.70 31.58 8.05
N GLY A 11 -28.02 31.28 6.78
CA GLY A 11 -28.21 32.28 5.73
C GLY A 11 -26.92 32.97 5.26
N LEU A 12 -25.75 32.42 5.57
CA LEU A 12 -24.45 33.01 5.24
C LEU A 12 -24.02 32.73 3.79
N VAL A 13 -24.70 31.82 3.09
CA VAL A 13 -24.22 31.21 1.85
C VAL A 13 -25.38 30.94 0.87
N ASP A 14 -25.20 31.34 -0.40
CA ASP A 14 -26.15 31.05 -1.49
C ASP A 14 -26.20 29.56 -1.89
N HIS A 15 -27.29 29.14 -2.53
CA HIS A 15 -27.49 27.75 -2.96
C HIS A 15 -26.35 27.20 -3.84
N PHE A 16 -25.80 28.01 -4.73
CA PHE A 16 -24.67 27.60 -5.58
C PHE A 16 -23.39 27.38 -4.76
N SER A 17 -23.13 28.27 -3.82
CA SER A 17 -21.98 28.21 -2.91
C SER A 17 -22.07 27.02 -1.95
N LEU A 18 -23.27 26.56 -1.58
CA LEU A 18 -23.47 25.30 -0.85
C LEU A 18 -23.01 24.09 -1.67
N ILE A 19 -23.42 24.00 -2.93
CA ILE A 19 -23.05 22.85 -3.79
C ILE A 19 -21.55 22.81 -3.99
N LEU A 20 -20.93 23.95 -4.32
CA LEU A 20 -19.49 24.05 -4.53
C LEU A 20 -18.71 23.68 -3.27
N SER A 21 -19.10 24.19 -2.11
CA SER A 21 -18.44 23.88 -0.84
C SER A 21 -18.63 22.42 -0.41
N CYS A 22 -19.76 21.79 -0.74
CA CYS A 22 -19.96 20.35 -0.53
C CYS A 22 -18.99 19.52 -1.39
N ILE A 23 -18.90 19.82 -2.69
CA ILE A 23 -17.98 19.16 -3.62
C ILE A 23 -16.54 19.30 -3.10
N CYS A 24 -16.09 20.53 -2.83
CA CYS A 24 -14.75 20.78 -2.30
C CYS A 24 -14.48 20.03 -0.99
N SER A 25 -15.44 20.02 -0.05
CA SER A 25 -15.31 19.30 1.22
C SER A 25 -15.16 17.79 1.01
N THR A 26 -15.97 17.20 0.11
CA THR A 26 -15.87 15.77 -0.20
C THR A 26 -14.56 15.42 -0.89
N SER A 27 -14.10 16.26 -1.84
CA SER A 27 -12.82 16.09 -2.51
C SER A 27 -11.65 16.13 -1.53
N ILE A 28 -11.65 17.06 -0.57
CA ILE A 28 -10.60 17.14 0.46
C ILE A 28 -10.60 15.87 1.33
N MET A 29 -11.77 15.43 1.79
CA MET A 29 -11.88 14.22 2.61
C MET A 29 -11.42 12.97 1.86
N LEU A 30 -11.79 12.85 0.59
CA LEU A 30 -11.34 11.75 -0.27
C LEU A 30 -9.82 11.77 -0.45
N ASN A 31 -9.22 12.94 -0.69
CA ASN A 31 -7.77 13.08 -0.80
C ASN A 31 -7.05 12.69 0.49
N LEU A 32 -7.55 13.11 1.66
CA LEU A 32 -7.00 12.71 2.95
C LEU A 32 -7.09 11.19 3.18
N TYR A 33 -8.22 10.58 2.79
CA TYR A 33 -8.40 9.14 2.90
C TYR A 33 -7.44 8.37 1.97
N ILE A 34 -7.29 8.81 0.71
CA ILE A 34 -6.33 8.24 -0.24
C ILE A 34 -4.90 8.38 0.30
N LEU A 35 -4.53 9.55 0.84
CA LEU A 35 -3.22 9.78 1.44
C LEU A 35 -2.96 8.81 2.61
N PHE A 36 -3.95 8.61 3.47
CA PHE A 36 -3.87 7.64 4.56
C PHE A 36 -3.62 6.22 4.03
N LEU A 37 -4.37 5.78 3.00
CA LEU A 37 -4.17 4.48 2.37
C LEU A 37 -2.78 4.35 1.75
N ILE A 38 -2.27 5.40 1.09
CA ILE A 38 -0.92 5.40 0.51
C ILE A 38 0.13 5.22 1.62
N ILE A 39 0.02 5.97 2.72
CA ILE A 39 0.94 5.84 3.86
C ILE A 39 0.90 4.42 4.42
N GLN A 40 -0.31 3.85 4.58
CA GLN A 40 -0.48 2.48 5.06
C GLN A 40 0.19 1.46 4.12
N GLN A 41 0.03 1.60 2.81
CA GLN A 41 0.70 0.72 1.83
C GLN A 41 2.23 0.88 1.86
N ILE A 42 2.74 2.09 2.03
CA ILE A 42 4.19 2.32 2.18
C ILE A 42 4.74 1.59 3.41
N ILE A 43 4.03 1.62 4.54
CA ILE A 43 4.43 0.90 5.76
C ILE A 43 4.42 -0.61 5.53
N LEU A 44 3.40 -1.14 4.87
CA LEU A 44 3.29 -2.56 4.53
C LEU A 44 4.44 -3.02 3.62
N ILE A 45 4.73 -2.27 2.56
CA ILE A 45 5.85 -2.55 1.65
C ILE A 45 7.19 -2.47 2.38
N LYS A 46 7.37 -1.48 3.27
CA LYS A 46 8.59 -1.37 4.07
C LYS A 46 8.81 -2.61 4.94
N ASN A 47 7.75 -3.17 5.49
CA ASN A 47 7.81 -4.36 6.32
C ASN A 47 7.72 -5.67 5.54
N SER A 48 7.60 -5.62 4.20
CA SER A 48 7.36 -6.79 3.34
C SER A 48 6.18 -7.65 3.81
N GLN A 49 5.09 -7.00 4.18
CA GLN A 49 3.90 -7.65 4.75
C GLN A 49 2.64 -7.28 4.00
N THR A 50 1.67 -8.19 4.02
CA THR A 50 0.29 -7.90 3.63
C THR A 50 -0.51 -7.31 4.79
N TRP A 51 -1.63 -6.65 4.50
CA TRP A 51 -2.52 -6.12 5.54
C TRP A 51 -3.01 -7.21 6.51
N TYR A 52 -3.29 -8.39 5.98
CA TYR A 52 -3.71 -9.55 6.78
C TYR A 52 -2.61 -10.01 7.74
N GLU A 53 -1.36 -10.08 7.26
CA GLU A 53 -0.21 -10.42 8.09
C GLU A 53 0.08 -9.36 9.14
N TYR A 54 -0.09 -8.08 8.80
CA TYR A 54 0.06 -6.98 9.73
C TYR A 54 -0.95 -7.07 10.89
N ILE A 55 -2.23 -7.31 10.59
CA ILE A 55 -3.27 -7.51 11.62
C ILE A 55 -2.95 -8.72 12.51
N LYS A 56 -2.44 -9.80 11.91
CA LYS A 56 -2.11 -11.03 12.64
C LYS A 56 -0.71 -11.04 13.27
N ASN A 57 0.06 -9.95 13.16
CA ASN A 57 1.44 -9.84 13.61
C ASN A 57 2.35 -10.97 13.11
N ILE A 58 2.19 -11.37 11.84
CA ILE A 58 2.96 -12.45 11.20
C ILE A 58 4.16 -11.83 10.48
N HIS A 59 5.39 -12.07 10.95
CA HIS A 59 6.62 -11.45 10.43
C HIS A 59 7.50 -12.39 9.59
N ILE A 60 6.93 -13.47 9.06
CA ILE A 60 7.68 -14.59 8.46
C ILE A 60 8.41 -14.16 7.16
N TYR A 61 7.87 -13.19 6.41
CA TYR A 61 8.39 -12.78 5.09
C TYR A 61 9.24 -11.50 5.11
N GLN A 62 9.74 -11.08 6.27
CA GLN A 62 10.66 -9.94 6.40
C GLN A 62 12.06 -10.28 5.84
N ILE A 63 12.17 -10.29 4.51
CA ILE A 63 13.37 -10.74 3.79
C ILE A 63 14.36 -9.58 3.51
N GLY A 64 13.88 -8.34 3.41
CA GLY A 64 14.71 -7.19 3.07
C GLY A 64 15.09 -6.32 4.26
N LYS A 65 16.41 -6.15 4.49
CA LYS A 65 16.95 -5.06 5.34
C LYS A 65 16.84 -3.68 4.66
N ASN A 66 16.64 -3.64 3.34
CA ASN A 66 16.65 -2.43 2.53
C ASN A 66 15.28 -2.21 1.86
N PHE A 67 14.75 -0.99 1.95
CA PHE A 67 13.45 -0.60 1.37
C PHE A 67 13.38 -0.80 -0.16
N GLN A 68 14.48 -0.56 -0.87
CA GLN A 68 14.56 -0.73 -2.32
C GLN A 68 14.37 -2.19 -2.75
N SER A 69 14.88 -3.15 -1.97
CA SER A 69 14.71 -4.58 -2.25
C SER A 69 13.24 -4.98 -2.12
N ASN A 70 12.51 -4.41 -1.15
CA ASN A 70 11.09 -4.68 -0.97
C ASN A 70 10.26 -4.08 -2.11
N LEU A 71 10.61 -2.88 -2.56
CA LEU A 71 10.00 -2.28 -3.76
C LEU A 71 10.25 -3.13 -5.01
N GLN A 72 11.45 -3.66 -5.19
CA GLN A 72 11.77 -4.55 -6.30
C GLN A 72 11.01 -5.88 -6.23
N LEU A 73 10.78 -6.42 -5.04
CA LEU A 73 9.96 -7.63 -4.87
C LEU A 73 8.50 -7.38 -5.28
N VAL A 74 7.93 -6.25 -4.88
CA VAL A 74 6.53 -5.91 -5.17
C VAL A 74 6.31 -5.49 -6.63
N PHE A 75 7.18 -4.63 -7.16
CA PHE A 75 7.03 -4.05 -8.50
C PHE A 75 7.89 -4.75 -9.57
N GLY A 76 8.67 -5.76 -9.22
CA GLY A 76 9.51 -6.51 -10.16
C GLY A 76 10.77 -5.77 -10.63
N LYS A 77 11.45 -6.36 -11.63
CA LYS A 77 12.76 -5.88 -12.14
C LYS A 77 12.75 -4.43 -12.62
N ARG A 78 11.60 -3.96 -13.11
CA ARG A 78 11.40 -2.62 -13.72
C ARG A 78 10.52 -1.73 -12.84
N TRP A 79 10.75 -1.74 -11.53
CA TRP A 79 9.93 -1.02 -10.56
C TRP A 79 9.76 0.48 -10.86
N TYR A 80 10.80 1.15 -11.36
CA TYR A 80 10.75 2.56 -11.75
C TYR A 80 9.71 2.84 -12.83
N LEU A 81 9.55 1.95 -13.81
CA LEU A 81 8.66 2.17 -14.96
C LEU A 81 7.18 1.98 -14.57
N ILE A 82 6.88 1.08 -13.64
CA ILE A 82 5.51 0.83 -13.17
C ILE A 82 4.96 2.00 -12.37
N LEU A 83 5.82 2.67 -11.59
CA LEU A 83 5.40 3.85 -10.82
C LEU A 83 4.89 4.98 -11.73
N PHE A 84 5.42 5.11 -12.96
CA PHE A 84 4.97 6.12 -13.92
C PHE A 84 3.87 5.62 -14.85
N ASN A 85 3.82 4.32 -15.16
CA ASN A 85 2.82 3.76 -16.06
C ASN A 85 2.38 2.35 -15.62
N PRO A 86 1.14 2.17 -15.17
CA PRO A 86 0.63 0.87 -14.73
C PRO A 86 0.43 -0.13 -15.89
N LEU A 87 0.46 0.33 -17.15
CA LEU A 87 0.27 -0.54 -18.33
C LEU A 87 1.54 -1.32 -18.71
N ILE A 88 2.69 -1.00 -18.09
CA ILE A 88 3.95 -1.70 -18.36
C ILE A 88 4.00 -2.94 -17.49
N SER A 89 3.87 -4.12 -18.10
CA SER A 89 4.09 -5.39 -17.41
C SER A 89 5.56 -5.50 -17.00
N SER A 90 5.83 -5.56 -15.70
CA SER A 90 7.10 -6.07 -15.19
C SER A 90 6.96 -7.54 -14.83
N GLN A 91 8.03 -8.30 -15.03
CA GLN A 91 8.12 -9.64 -14.49
C GLN A 91 8.34 -9.53 -12.97
N PRO A 92 7.44 -10.07 -12.14
CA PRO A 92 7.67 -10.20 -10.71
C PRO A 92 8.83 -11.17 -10.47
N TYR A 93 9.49 -11.04 -9.31
CA TYR A 93 10.64 -11.89 -8.99
C TYR A 93 10.25 -13.32 -8.57
N GLY A 94 8.99 -13.59 -8.25
CA GLY A 94 8.51 -14.89 -7.78
C GLY A 94 7.29 -15.41 -8.54
N ASP A 95 6.94 -16.67 -8.26
CA ASP A 95 5.77 -17.40 -8.78
C ASP A 95 4.47 -17.08 -8.02
N GLY A 96 4.56 -16.32 -6.91
CA GLY A 96 3.43 -15.97 -6.04
C GLY A 96 3.00 -17.10 -5.10
N MET A 97 3.64 -18.28 -5.18
CA MET A 97 3.35 -19.46 -4.37
C MET A 97 4.50 -19.82 -3.41
N SER A 98 5.74 -19.53 -3.81
CA SER A 98 6.96 -19.83 -3.07
C SER A 98 7.73 -18.53 -2.82
N TYR A 99 7.91 -18.17 -1.55
CA TYR A 99 8.70 -17.01 -1.15
C TYR A 99 9.97 -17.49 -0.45
N ASP A 100 11.13 -16.96 -0.84
CA ASP A 100 12.41 -17.29 -0.23
C ASP A 100 12.51 -16.74 1.20
N ILE A 101 11.96 -17.48 2.16
CA ILE A 101 12.18 -17.31 3.59
C ILE A 101 13.66 -17.65 3.87
N ASN A 102 14.54 -16.64 3.94
CA ASN A 102 15.94 -16.87 4.26
C ASN A 102 16.10 -17.54 5.65
N ILE A 103 16.59 -18.79 5.65
CA ILE A 103 17.53 -19.34 6.64
C ILE A 103 17.01 -19.42 8.09
N MET A 104 16.17 -20.42 8.38
CA MET A 104 16.10 -21.08 9.70
C MET A 104 16.43 -22.57 9.61
N GLU A 105 17.37 -22.95 8.73
CA GLU A 105 18.06 -24.24 8.87
C GLU A 105 19.57 -24.00 8.84
N THR A 106 20.13 -23.58 9.97
CA THR A 106 21.34 -24.24 10.45
C THR A 106 20.97 -25.68 10.81
N ASN A 107 20.67 -26.52 9.81
CA ASN A 107 20.61 -27.97 9.93
C ASN A 107 20.77 -28.58 8.54
N PRO A 108 21.96 -29.11 8.19
CA PRO A 108 22.10 -29.92 6.99
C PRO A 108 21.56 -31.31 7.31
N ILE A 109 20.25 -31.52 7.19
CA ILE A 109 19.67 -32.87 7.12
C ILE A 109 18.68 -32.94 5.97
N SER A 110 19.19 -32.83 4.74
CA SER A 110 18.60 -33.56 3.62
C SER A 110 19.59 -34.62 3.13
N THR A 111 19.45 -35.78 3.76
CA THR A 111 19.54 -37.11 3.17
C THR A 111 19.66 -37.13 1.65
N LYS A 112 20.88 -37.38 1.17
CA LYS A 112 21.14 -38.09 -0.09
C LYS A 112 22.25 -39.11 0.13
N ARG A 113 21.85 -40.36 0.40
CA ARG A 113 22.59 -41.58 0.04
C ARG A 113 21.69 -42.81 0.26
N ILE A 114 21.01 -43.23 -0.81
CA ILE A 114 20.96 -44.62 -1.29
C ILE A 114 21.07 -44.52 -2.81
#